data_AF-A0A961WD22-F1
#
_entry.id   AF-A0A961WD22-F1
#
_cell.length_a   1.000
_cell.length_b   1.000
_cell.length_c   1.000
_cell.angle_alpha   90.00
_cell.angle_beta   90.00
_cell.angle_gamma   90.00
#
_symmetry.space_group_name_H-M   'P 1'
#
loop_
_entity.id
_entity.type
_entity.pdbx_description
1 polymer ?
#
loop_
_entity_poly.entity_id
_entity_poly.type
_entity_poly.pdbx_seq_one_letter_code
_entity_poly.pdbx_strand_id
1 'polypeptide(L)'
;MTTDIVKDYYGKTLQTSADLKTEACCTPDDMPSYVKRLLSNVHDEVLAKYYGCGLVTPLALEGARILDLGSGSGRDVYALAQLVGPKGEVVGVDMTDEQIAVARAHVDWHRKKFGYKTSNVRFLHGYIERLDELGLEPGSFDIIVSNCVINLSPDKLAVLRGAFDLLRPGGEMYFADVYADRRLPDAVRTDPVLLGECLGGALYWNDFHQLAKQAGFLDPRLVTDRPLGVTDEALADKLGAARFFSSTYRLFKLAGLEPLCEDYGQAVVYKGGVAHSEHAFVLDKHHVIERGKVFPVCGNTWRMLKETRFSRYFDFIGDFSQHYGVFAGCGTAMPYGTGT
;
A
#
# COMPACT_ATOMS: atom_id res chain seq x y z
N MET A 1 -16.37 6.88 -19.69
CA MET A 1 -16.95 7.91 -18.79
C MET A 1 -16.12 8.05 -17.53
N THR A 2 -16.06 7.07 -16.62
CA THR A 2 -15.33 7.22 -15.34
C THR A 2 -13.82 7.41 -15.55
N THR A 3 -13.19 6.59 -16.40
CA THR A 3 -11.73 6.65 -16.65
C THR A 3 -11.32 7.93 -17.36
N ASP A 4 -12.10 8.42 -18.33
CA ASP A 4 -11.81 9.65 -19.07
C ASP A 4 -11.88 10.87 -18.15
N ILE A 5 -12.87 10.90 -17.24
CA ILE A 5 -13.01 11.97 -16.23
C ILE A 5 -11.78 11.99 -15.30
N VAL A 6 -11.34 10.83 -14.81
CA VAL A 6 -10.16 10.74 -13.95
C VAL A 6 -8.89 11.15 -14.72
N LYS A 7 -8.72 10.68 -15.97
CA LYS A 7 -7.58 11.03 -16.82
C LYS A 7 -7.52 12.54 -17.10
N ASP A 8 -8.64 13.17 -17.45
CA ASP A 8 -8.70 14.61 -17.68
C ASP A 8 -8.54 15.41 -16.37
N TYR A 9 -9.04 14.91 -15.25
CA TYR A 9 -8.89 15.56 -13.94
C TYR A 9 -7.41 15.61 -13.53
N TYR A 10 -6.71 14.48 -13.51
CA TYR A 10 -5.29 14.42 -13.10
C TYR A 10 -4.29 14.85 -14.19
N GLY A 11 -4.68 14.75 -15.47
CA GLY A 11 -3.81 15.13 -16.59
C GLY A 11 -3.90 16.61 -16.98
N LYS A 12 -5.07 17.25 -16.81
CA LYS A 12 -5.33 18.61 -17.32
C LYS A 12 -5.89 19.59 -16.29
N THR A 13 -6.71 19.09 -15.35
CA THR A 13 -7.47 19.97 -14.43
C THR A 13 -6.64 20.33 -13.21
N LEU A 14 -6.00 19.36 -12.58
CA LEU A 14 -5.07 19.59 -11.47
C LEU A 14 -3.76 20.16 -12.00
N GLN A 15 -3.36 21.33 -11.51
CA GLN A 15 -2.06 21.93 -11.82
C GLN A 15 -1.15 21.97 -10.59
N THR A 16 -1.72 22.04 -9.38
CA THR A 16 -0.97 22.03 -8.12
C THR A 16 -1.72 21.26 -7.03
N SER A 17 -1.02 20.83 -5.97
CA SER A 17 -1.64 20.19 -4.80
C SER A 17 -2.55 21.13 -4.00
N ALA A 18 -2.47 22.45 -4.22
CA ALA A 18 -3.37 23.43 -3.61
C ALA A 18 -4.77 23.43 -4.21
N ASP A 19 -4.97 22.76 -5.36
CA ASP A 19 -6.26 22.66 -6.04
C ASP A 19 -7.20 21.61 -5.39
N LEU A 20 -6.69 20.82 -4.43
CA LEU A 20 -7.44 19.80 -3.69
C LEU A 20 -8.36 20.42 -2.64
N LYS A 21 -9.60 19.93 -2.56
CA LYS A 21 -10.64 20.46 -1.65
C LYS A 21 -10.80 19.69 -0.35
N THR A 22 -9.97 18.67 -0.12
CA THR A 22 -10.03 17.82 1.07
C THR A 22 -8.67 17.71 1.77
N GLU A 23 -8.68 17.35 3.06
CA GLU A 23 -7.46 16.97 3.81
C GLU A 23 -6.98 15.54 3.47
N ALA A 24 -7.51 14.95 2.39
CA ALA A 24 -7.11 13.63 1.92
C ALA A 24 -5.59 13.58 1.71
N CYS A 25 -4.99 14.66 1.21
CA CYS A 25 -3.54 14.78 1.10
C CYS A 25 -2.90 15.29 2.40
N CYS A 26 -2.03 14.47 3.00
CA CYS A 26 -1.36 14.77 4.27
C CYS A 26 -0.60 16.11 4.27
N THR A 27 -0.52 16.72 5.45
CA THR A 27 0.39 17.83 5.74
C THR A 27 1.86 17.36 5.75
N PRO A 28 2.81 18.14 5.18
CA PRO A 28 4.24 17.79 5.14
C PRO A 28 4.95 17.63 6.50
N ASP A 29 4.33 18.10 7.59
CA ASP A 29 5.00 18.23 8.89
C ASP A 29 5.27 16.90 9.59
N ASP A 30 4.39 15.89 9.42
CA ASP A 30 4.51 14.57 10.08
C ASP A 30 5.44 13.57 9.36
N MET A 31 6.05 13.98 8.25
CA MET A 31 6.86 13.08 7.43
C MET A 31 8.23 12.78 8.09
N PRO A 32 8.64 11.50 8.20
CA PRO A 32 9.92 11.12 8.79
C PRO A 32 11.11 11.81 8.09
N SER A 33 12.13 12.17 8.87
CA SER A 33 13.30 12.90 8.36
C SER A 33 14.05 12.17 7.24
N TYR A 34 14.07 10.85 7.25
CA TYR A 34 14.68 10.07 6.18
C TYR A 34 13.90 10.19 4.88
N VAL A 35 12.56 10.21 4.93
CA VAL A 35 11.72 10.43 3.75
C VAL A 35 11.93 11.83 3.18
N LYS A 36 11.99 12.86 4.04
CA LYS A 36 12.30 14.23 3.62
C LYS A 36 13.63 14.30 2.85
N ARG A 37 14.66 13.56 3.30
CA ARG A 37 15.94 13.44 2.58
C ARG A 37 15.80 12.75 1.22
N LEU A 38 15.03 11.66 1.13
CA LEU A 38 14.79 10.99 -0.15
C LEU A 38 14.13 11.93 -1.16
N LEU A 39 13.11 12.67 -0.74
CA LEU A 39 12.39 13.62 -1.59
C LEU A 39 13.26 14.82 -1.99
N SER A 40 14.17 15.28 -1.13
CA SER A 40 15.13 16.35 -1.49
C SER A 40 16.12 15.94 -2.60
N ASN A 41 16.20 14.64 -2.91
CA ASN A 41 16.98 14.11 -4.03
C ASN A 41 16.13 13.83 -5.28
N VAL A 42 14.84 14.18 -5.29
CA VAL A 42 13.96 14.06 -6.44
C VAL A 42 13.92 15.39 -7.20
N HIS A 43 13.86 15.33 -8.53
CA HIS A 43 13.83 16.51 -9.39
C HIS A 43 12.56 17.37 -9.11
N ASP A 44 12.72 18.70 -9.08
CA ASP A 44 11.64 19.63 -8.73
C ASP A 44 10.40 19.48 -9.62
N GLU A 45 10.57 19.29 -10.93
CA GLU A 45 9.43 19.08 -11.84
C GLU A 45 8.64 17.80 -11.52
N VAL A 46 9.33 16.74 -11.09
CA VAL A 46 8.68 15.50 -10.68
C VAL A 46 7.89 15.74 -9.39
N LEU A 47 8.47 16.44 -8.42
CA LEU A 47 7.81 16.79 -7.15
C LEU A 47 6.59 17.69 -7.35
N ALA A 48 6.68 18.66 -8.26
CA ALA A 48 5.61 19.64 -8.50
C ALA A 48 4.33 19.03 -9.08
N LYS A 49 4.44 17.93 -9.84
CA LYS A 49 3.31 17.26 -10.53
C LYS A 49 2.71 16.09 -9.74
N TYR A 50 2.88 16.07 -8.42
CA TYR A 50 2.44 14.98 -7.55
C TYR A 50 1.10 15.27 -6.85
N TYR A 51 0.21 14.28 -6.86
CA TYR A 51 -1.17 14.40 -6.35
C TYR A 51 -1.57 13.25 -5.40
N GLY A 52 -0.66 12.81 -4.53
CA GLY A 52 -0.93 11.72 -3.58
C GLY A 52 -0.82 12.15 -2.11
N CYS A 53 -1.11 11.20 -1.21
CA CYS A 53 -1.38 11.50 0.20
C CYS A 53 -0.19 11.27 1.14
N GLY A 54 1.04 11.17 0.65
CA GLY A 54 2.22 10.90 1.48
C GLY A 54 3.34 10.20 0.71
N LEU A 55 4.15 9.39 1.38
CA LEU A 55 4.99 8.39 0.70
C LEU A 55 4.69 7.04 1.33
N VAL A 56 4.35 6.05 0.50
CA VAL A 56 4.17 4.68 0.94
C VAL A 56 5.52 3.98 0.96
N THR A 57 6.10 3.78 2.15
CA THR A 57 7.42 3.16 2.32
C THR A 57 7.35 1.87 3.13
N PRO A 58 7.28 0.70 2.49
CA PRO A 58 7.41 -0.56 3.18
C PRO A 58 8.83 -0.75 3.73
N LEU A 59 8.99 -1.63 4.72
CA LEU A 59 10.29 -1.89 5.35
C LEU A 59 11.13 -2.92 4.56
N ALA A 60 12.44 -2.95 4.81
CA ALA A 60 13.38 -3.94 4.26
C ALA A 60 13.32 -4.03 2.72
N LEU A 61 13.64 -2.93 2.04
CA LEU A 61 13.54 -2.78 0.58
C LEU A 61 14.83 -3.07 -0.19
N GLU A 62 15.96 -3.24 0.49
CA GLU A 62 17.26 -3.38 -0.19
C GLU A 62 17.26 -4.54 -1.21
N GLY A 63 17.60 -4.21 -2.45
CA GLY A 63 17.63 -5.16 -3.58
C GLY A 63 16.25 -5.60 -4.07
N ALA A 64 15.16 -5.04 -3.55
CA ALA A 64 13.82 -5.44 -3.94
C ALA A 64 13.45 -4.95 -5.35
N ARG A 65 12.57 -5.71 -6.00
CA ARG A 65 11.87 -5.32 -7.23
C ARG A 65 10.46 -4.86 -6.88
N ILE A 66 10.18 -3.58 -7.12
CA ILE A 66 8.95 -2.91 -6.73
C ILE A 66 8.14 -2.50 -7.98
N LEU A 67 6.82 -2.69 -7.94
CA LEU A 67 5.87 -2.08 -8.88
C LEU A 67 5.09 -0.98 -8.16
N ASP A 68 5.03 0.22 -8.73
CA ASP A 68 4.20 1.33 -8.27
C ASP A 68 3.00 1.51 -9.20
N LEU A 69 1.80 1.32 -8.67
CA LEU A 69 0.54 1.45 -9.40
C LEU A 69 0.02 2.89 -9.27
N GLY A 70 -0.11 3.57 -10.42
CA GLY A 70 -0.48 4.99 -10.48
C GLY A 70 0.68 5.90 -10.14
N SER A 71 1.83 5.69 -10.77
CA SER A 71 3.09 6.34 -10.38
C SER A 71 3.15 7.85 -10.67
N GLY A 72 2.22 8.39 -11.47
CA GLY A 72 2.22 9.77 -11.91
C GLY A 72 3.56 10.18 -12.54
N SER A 73 4.07 11.35 -12.15
CA SER A 73 5.38 11.86 -12.56
C SER A 73 6.57 11.07 -11.97
N GLY A 74 6.33 10.09 -11.09
CA GLY A 74 7.32 9.17 -10.56
C GLY A 74 7.94 9.55 -9.22
N ARG A 75 7.34 10.46 -8.44
CA ARG A 75 7.85 10.84 -7.11
C ARG A 75 8.16 9.62 -6.24
N ASP A 76 7.16 8.74 -6.07
CA ASP A 76 7.28 7.59 -5.17
C ASP A 76 8.27 6.56 -5.77
N VAL A 77 8.24 6.34 -7.09
CA VAL A 77 9.24 5.54 -7.82
C VAL A 77 10.67 6.00 -7.54
N TYR A 78 10.96 7.29 -7.69
CA TYR A 78 12.31 7.83 -7.47
C TYR A 78 12.73 7.86 -5.99
N ALA A 79 11.78 8.02 -5.07
CA ALA A 79 12.07 7.91 -3.64
C ALA A 79 12.40 6.46 -3.26
N LEU A 80 11.61 5.49 -3.74
CA LEU A 80 11.83 4.06 -3.49
C LEU A 80 13.08 3.53 -4.19
N ALA A 81 13.44 4.07 -5.36
CA ALA A 81 14.66 3.73 -6.10
C ALA A 81 15.94 3.90 -5.26
N GLN A 82 15.97 4.90 -4.38
CA GLN A 82 17.07 5.12 -3.44
C GLN A 82 17.11 4.06 -2.33
N LEU A 83 15.94 3.61 -1.86
CA LEU A 83 15.81 2.62 -0.78
C LEU A 83 16.10 1.19 -1.23
N VAL A 84 15.72 0.82 -2.47
CA VAL A 84 16.06 -0.49 -3.03
C VAL A 84 17.53 -0.57 -3.45
N GLY A 85 18.17 0.59 -3.68
CA GLY A 85 19.57 0.69 -4.05
C GLY A 85 19.86 0.22 -5.49
N PRO A 86 21.15 0.21 -5.90
CA PRO A 86 21.55 -0.04 -7.29
C PRO A 86 21.33 -1.49 -7.77
N LYS A 87 20.99 -2.41 -6.87
CA LYS A 87 20.69 -3.82 -7.19
C LYS A 87 19.20 -4.11 -7.26
N GLY A 88 18.35 -3.22 -6.75
CA GLY A 88 16.90 -3.33 -6.88
C GLY A 88 16.39 -2.69 -8.16
N GLU A 89 15.07 -2.72 -8.35
CA GLU A 89 14.39 -2.07 -9.47
C GLU A 89 13.04 -1.52 -8.99
N VAL A 90 12.64 -0.35 -9.50
CA VAL A 90 11.29 0.18 -9.30
C VAL A 90 10.64 0.47 -10.66
N VAL A 91 9.49 -0.14 -10.91
CA VAL A 91 8.71 0.04 -12.13
C VAL A 91 7.46 0.85 -11.79
N GLY A 92 7.25 2.00 -12.44
CA GLY A 92 6.02 2.77 -12.33
C GLY A 92 5.06 2.48 -13.48
N VAL A 93 3.76 2.37 -13.20
CA VAL A 93 2.68 2.29 -14.20
C VAL A 93 1.75 3.48 -14.02
N ASP A 94 1.46 4.21 -15.10
CA ASP A 94 0.45 5.27 -15.10
C ASP A 94 -0.26 5.36 -16.47
N MET A 95 -1.52 5.78 -16.47
CA MET A 95 -2.36 5.88 -17.68
C MET A 95 -2.29 7.24 -18.37
N THR A 96 -1.57 8.20 -17.78
CA THR A 96 -1.54 9.61 -18.20
C THR A 96 -0.27 9.89 -18.98
N ASP A 97 -0.42 10.27 -20.25
CA ASP A 97 0.70 10.52 -21.16
C ASP A 97 1.61 11.65 -20.66
N GLU A 98 1.01 12.72 -20.13
CA GLU A 98 1.70 13.90 -19.61
C GLU A 98 2.57 13.56 -18.39
N GLN A 99 2.06 12.71 -17.50
CA GLN A 99 2.76 12.31 -16.28
C GLN A 99 3.91 11.34 -16.61
N ILE A 100 3.66 10.34 -17.45
CA ILE A 100 4.69 9.40 -17.89
C ILE A 100 5.79 10.10 -18.68
N ALA A 101 5.47 11.13 -19.48
CA ALA A 101 6.46 11.91 -20.20
C ALA A 101 7.44 12.59 -19.24
N VAL A 102 6.95 13.23 -18.17
CA VAL A 102 7.77 13.86 -17.13
C VAL A 102 8.60 12.81 -16.41
N ALA A 103 7.97 11.71 -16.00
CA ALA A 103 8.64 10.62 -15.30
C ALA A 103 9.83 10.10 -16.12
N ARG A 104 9.64 9.83 -17.41
CA ARG A 104 10.69 9.34 -18.32
C ARG A 104 11.77 10.36 -18.60
N ALA A 105 11.43 11.65 -18.75
CA ALA A 105 12.39 12.71 -19.03
C ALA A 105 13.47 12.84 -17.94
N HIS A 106 13.14 12.52 -16.69
CA HIS A 106 14.02 12.69 -15.54
C HIS A 106 14.79 11.43 -15.11
N VAL A 107 14.70 10.34 -15.86
CA VAL A 107 15.36 9.06 -15.50
C VAL A 107 16.87 9.21 -15.40
N ASP A 108 17.51 9.82 -16.41
CA ASP A 108 18.97 9.99 -16.42
C ASP A 108 19.45 10.98 -15.34
N TRP A 109 18.64 12.00 -15.04
CA TRP A 109 18.93 12.95 -13.97
C TRP A 109 19.01 12.23 -12.62
N HIS A 110 18.00 11.41 -12.29
CA HIS A 110 17.96 10.68 -11.03
C HIS A 110 19.06 9.62 -10.94
N ARG A 111 19.33 8.88 -12.04
CA ARG A 111 20.48 7.96 -12.12
C ARG A 111 21.78 8.67 -11.71
N LYS A 112 22.05 9.85 -12.26
CA LYS A 112 23.24 10.66 -11.93
C LYS A 112 23.21 11.18 -10.50
N LYS A 113 22.06 11.73 -10.06
CA LYS A 113 21.86 12.26 -8.70
C LYS A 113 22.09 11.19 -7.63
N PHE A 114 21.68 9.95 -7.87
CA PHE A 114 21.86 8.81 -6.97
C PHE A 114 23.25 8.15 -7.11
N GLY A 115 24.06 8.55 -8.09
CA GLY A 115 25.40 8.00 -8.33
C GLY A 115 25.39 6.59 -8.91
N TYR A 116 24.32 6.18 -9.59
CA TYR A 116 24.19 4.84 -10.14
C TYR A 116 24.76 4.73 -11.55
N LYS A 117 25.38 3.59 -11.86
CA LYS A 117 25.94 3.31 -13.20
C LYS A 117 24.82 3.21 -14.23
N THR A 118 23.78 2.46 -13.90
CA THR A 118 22.56 2.27 -14.69
C THR A 118 21.35 2.77 -13.91
N SER A 119 20.30 3.19 -14.61
CA SER A 119 19.01 3.47 -13.95
C SER A 119 18.47 2.18 -13.36
N ASN A 120 17.93 2.26 -12.14
CA ASN A 120 17.15 1.22 -11.51
C ASN A 120 15.63 1.52 -11.55
N VAL A 121 15.21 2.45 -12.39
CA VAL A 121 13.80 2.78 -12.60
C VAL A 121 13.36 2.58 -14.04
N ARG A 122 12.09 2.21 -14.21
CA ARG A 122 11.41 2.10 -15.51
C ARG A 122 9.96 2.58 -15.39
N PHE A 123 9.42 3.19 -16.44
CA PHE A 123 8.04 3.67 -16.47
C PHE A 123 7.26 3.09 -17.64
N LEU A 124 6.08 2.55 -17.37
CA LEU A 124 5.16 1.96 -18.32
C LEU A 124 3.89 2.80 -18.42
N HIS A 125 3.42 2.99 -19.65
CA HIS A 125 2.13 3.62 -19.89
C HIS A 125 1.07 2.53 -19.99
N GLY A 126 0.05 2.59 -19.14
CA GLY A 126 -0.94 1.51 -19.06
C GLY A 126 -1.97 1.70 -17.96
N TYR A 127 -3.00 0.85 -17.97
CA TYR A 127 -4.06 0.82 -16.98
C TYR A 127 -3.73 -0.19 -15.87
N ILE A 128 -3.98 0.20 -14.62
CA ILE A 128 -3.69 -0.66 -13.45
C ILE A 128 -4.66 -1.85 -13.34
N GLU A 129 -5.79 -1.81 -14.06
CA GLU A 129 -6.77 -2.89 -14.20
C GLU A 129 -6.33 -3.94 -15.23
N ARG A 130 -5.30 -3.64 -16.04
CA ARG A 130 -4.86 -4.44 -17.19
C ARG A 130 -3.36 -4.70 -17.16
N LEU A 131 -2.85 -5.10 -15.98
CA LEU A 131 -1.43 -5.30 -15.76
C LEU A 131 -0.84 -6.44 -16.61
N ASP A 132 -1.67 -7.39 -17.01
CA ASP A 132 -1.36 -8.49 -17.93
C ASP A 132 -1.02 -8.01 -19.36
N GLU A 133 -1.53 -6.85 -19.78
CA GLU A 133 -1.24 -6.25 -21.09
C GLU A 133 0.12 -5.52 -21.12
N LEU A 134 0.80 -5.33 -19.98
CA LEU A 134 2.00 -4.48 -19.86
C LEU A 134 3.33 -5.23 -20.03
N GLY A 135 3.28 -6.52 -20.38
CA GLY A 135 4.48 -7.35 -20.55
C GLY A 135 5.27 -7.51 -19.25
N LEU A 136 4.56 -7.58 -18.12
CA LEU A 136 5.13 -7.84 -16.80
C LEU A 136 5.07 -9.35 -16.51
N GLU A 137 6.23 -9.93 -16.18
CA GLU A 137 6.31 -11.36 -15.86
C GLU A 137 5.51 -11.69 -14.58
N PRO A 138 4.65 -12.73 -14.57
CA PRO A 138 3.99 -13.19 -13.36
C PRO A 138 4.99 -13.62 -12.28
N GLY A 139 4.65 -13.41 -11.01
CA GLY A 139 5.48 -13.85 -9.88
C GLY A 139 6.87 -13.20 -9.81
N SER A 140 7.04 -12.00 -10.38
CA SER A 140 8.34 -11.37 -10.58
C SER A 140 8.61 -10.14 -9.71
N PHE A 141 7.61 -9.67 -8.96
CA PHE A 141 7.75 -8.53 -8.04
C PHE A 141 7.80 -8.99 -6.59
N ASP A 142 8.64 -8.33 -5.80
CA ASP A 142 8.74 -8.56 -4.36
C ASP A 142 7.67 -7.78 -3.61
N ILE A 143 7.41 -6.56 -4.10
CA ILE A 143 6.54 -5.60 -3.45
C ILE A 143 5.76 -4.85 -4.52
N ILE A 144 4.47 -4.63 -4.29
CA ILE A 144 3.64 -3.73 -5.08
C ILE A 144 3.16 -2.62 -4.16
N VAL A 145 3.37 -1.37 -4.56
CA VAL A 145 2.92 -0.20 -3.83
C VAL A 145 1.88 0.56 -4.63
N SER A 146 1.07 1.34 -3.92
CA SER A 146 0.11 2.26 -4.52
C SER A 146 -0.29 3.30 -3.49
N ASN A 147 -0.66 4.49 -3.95
CA ASN A 147 -1.02 5.61 -3.09
C ASN A 147 -2.24 6.34 -3.65
N CYS A 148 -3.42 6.09 -3.08
CA CYS A 148 -4.69 6.76 -3.38
C CYS A 148 -5.21 6.64 -4.82
N VAL A 149 -4.88 5.58 -5.55
CA VAL A 149 -5.37 5.38 -6.93
C VAL A 149 -6.33 4.21 -7.12
N ILE A 150 -6.38 3.24 -6.20
CA ILE A 150 -7.23 2.04 -6.37
C ILE A 150 -8.70 2.44 -6.29
N ASN A 151 -9.04 3.43 -5.47
CA ASN A 151 -10.39 3.98 -5.43
C ASN A 151 -10.89 4.61 -6.73
N LEU A 152 -9.99 5.09 -7.57
CA LEU A 152 -10.30 5.66 -8.89
C LEU A 152 -10.53 4.58 -9.96
N SER A 153 -10.10 3.35 -9.66
CA SER A 153 -10.25 2.21 -10.57
C SER A 153 -11.74 1.85 -10.79
N PRO A 154 -12.18 1.66 -12.05
CA PRO A 154 -13.49 1.11 -12.35
C PRO A 154 -13.61 -0.38 -12.05
N ASP A 155 -12.49 -1.12 -12.00
CA ASP A 155 -12.45 -2.55 -11.68
C ASP A 155 -11.35 -2.86 -10.64
N LYS A 156 -11.68 -2.57 -9.38
CA LYS A 156 -10.81 -2.78 -8.24
C LYS A 156 -10.40 -4.25 -8.06
N LEU A 157 -11.25 -5.20 -8.46
CA LEU A 157 -10.94 -6.62 -8.35
C LEU A 157 -9.87 -7.03 -9.36
N ALA A 158 -9.95 -6.50 -10.59
CA ALA A 158 -8.92 -6.71 -11.60
C ALA A 158 -7.56 -6.17 -11.14
N VAL A 159 -7.51 -4.98 -10.53
CA VAL A 159 -6.27 -4.41 -9.95
C VAL A 159 -5.68 -5.36 -8.91
N LEU A 160 -6.49 -5.79 -7.94
CA LEU A 160 -6.03 -6.69 -6.86
C LEU A 160 -5.57 -8.04 -7.39
N ARG A 161 -6.25 -8.62 -8.40
CA ARG A 161 -5.84 -9.87 -9.05
C ARG A 161 -4.55 -9.72 -9.82
N GLY A 162 -4.41 -8.68 -10.64
CA GLY A 162 -3.17 -8.39 -11.36
C GLY A 162 -1.99 -8.20 -10.41
N ALA A 163 -2.20 -7.49 -9.30
CA ALA A 163 -1.20 -7.34 -8.25
C ALA A 163 -0.84 -8.70 -7.61
N PHE A 164 -1.84 -9.52 -7.27
CA PHE A 164 -1.62 -10.85 -6.73
C PHE A 164 -0.83 -11.73 -7.70
N ASP A 165 -1.14 -11.72 -8.99
CA ASP A 165 -0.47 -12.55 -10.00
C ASP A 165 1.00 -12.15 -10.22
N LEU A 166 1.27 -10.84 -10.22
CA LEU A 166 2.63 -10.30 -10.40
C LEU A 166 3.53 -10.46 -9.17
N LEU A 167 2.96 -10.57 -7.96
CA LEU A 167 3.73 -10.84 -6.76
C LEU A 167 4.33 -12.25 -6.77
N ARG A 168 5.60 -12.37 -6.43
CA ARG A 168 6.22 -13.68 -6.14
C ARG A 168 5.64 -14.29 -4.84
N PRO A 169 5.75 -15.61 -4.62
CA PRO A 169 5.44 -16.19 -3.30
C PRO A 169 6.21 -15.48 -2.17
N GLY A 170 5.50 -15.08 -1.11
CA GLY A 170 6.06 -14.30 -0.01
C GLY A 170 6.23 -12.80 -0.30
N GLY A 171 5.82 -12.33 -1.48
CA GLY A 171 5.72 -10.91 -1.81
C GLY A 171 4.55 -10.22 -1.12
N GLU A 172 4.54 -8.89 -1.12
CA GLU A 172 3.49 -8.10 -0.49
C GLU A 172 2.98 -6.96 -1.37
N MET A 173 1.68 -6.69 -1.29
CA MET A 173 1.11 -5.41 -1.72
C MET A 173 1.01 -4.52 -0.48
N TYR A 174 1.63 -3.35 -0.49
CA TYR A 174 1.65 -2.41 0.63
C TYR A 174 1.25 -1.04 0.10
N PHE A 175 0.08 -0.53 0.49
CA PHE A 175 -0.53 0.61 -0.16
C PHE A 175 -1.37 1.44 0.80
N ALA A 176 -1.59 2.71 0.48
CA ALA A 176 -2.49 3.59 1.20
C ALA A 176 -3.66 3.99 0.31
N ASP A 177 -4.87 3.98 0.86
CA ASP A 177 -6.06 4.48 0.17
C ASP A 177 -7.12 4.98 1.17
N VAL A 178 -8.22 5.54 0.66
CA VAL A 178 -9.34 6.05 1.44
C VAL A 178 -10.41 4.97 1.62
N TYR A 179 -10.92 4.83 2.84
CA TYR A 179 -12.00 3.88 3.15
C TYR A 179 -13.11 4.54 3.93
N ALA A 180 -14.33 4.06 3.72
CA ALA A 180 -15.51 4.52 4.43
C ALA A 180 -15.90 3.53 5.55
N ASP A 181 -16.49 4.05 6.62
CA ASP A 181 -17.07 3.23 7.69
C ASP A 181 -18.37 2.52 7.27
N ARG A 182 -18.95 2.89 6.12
CA ARG A 182 -20.20 2.36 5.57
C ARG A 182 -20.22 2.44 4.04
N ARG A 183 -21.19 1.76 3.43
CA ARG A 183 -21.45 1.87 1.98
C ARG A 183 -22.04 3.24 1.65
N LEU A 184 -21.50 3.87 0.61
CA LEU A 184 -21.93 5.20 0.16
C LEU A 184 -23.16 5.12 -0.75
N PRO A 185 -24.10 6.07 -0.67
CA PRO A 185 -25.22 6.18 -1.60
C PRO A 185 -24.76 6.45 -3.04
N ASP A 186 -25.54 6.05 -4.04
CA ASP A 186 -25.18 6.23 -5.46
C ASP A 186 -24.98 7.70 -5.85
N ALA A 187 -25.74 8.62 -5.22
CA ALA A 187 -25.58 10.06 -5.41
C ALA A 187 -24.18 10.56 -5.02
N VAL A 188 -23.55 9.94 -4.02
CA VAL A 188 -22.17 10.24 -3.60
C VAL A 188 -21.17 9.56 -4.53
N ARG A 189 -21.42 8.30 -4.90
CA ARG A 189 -20.52 7.48 -5.72
C ARG A 189 -20.34 7.99 -7.14
N THR A 190 -21.36 8.67 -7.65
CA THR A 190 -21.40 9.20 -9.03
C THR A 190 -21.12 10.70 -9.12
N ASP A 191 -20.95 11.38 -7.98
CA ASP A 191 -20.60 12.80 -7.96
C ASP A 191 -19.16 13.00 -8.48
N PRO A 192 -18.95 13.76 -9.57
CA PRO A 192 -17.64 13.92 -10.18
C PRO A 192 -16.59 14.56 -9.27
N VAL A 193 -17.00 15.46 -8.37
CA VAL A 193 -16.08 16.14 -7.44
C VAL A 193 -15.66 15.17 -6.35
N LEU A 194 -16.61 14.46 -5.72
CA LEU A 194 -16.29 13.47 -4.70
C LEU A 194 -15.46 12.32 -5.27
N LEU A 195 -15.71 11.92 -6.52
CA LEU A 195 -14.90 10.92 -7.21
C LEU A 195 -13.46 11.40 -7.45
N GLY A 196 -13.28 12.64 -7.90
CA GLY A 196 -11.95 13.26 -8.09
C GLY A 196 -11.15 13.43 -6.80
N GLU A 197 -11.83 13.62 -5.66
CA GLU A 197 -11.23 13.70 -4.32
C GLU A 197 -11.00 12.30 -3.68
N CYS A 198 -11.11 11.21 -4.45
CA CYS A 198 -11.02 9.81 -3.99
C CYS A 198 -12.06 9.38 -2.93
N LEU A 199 -13.08 10.21 -2.64
CA LEU A 199 -14.13 9.92 -1.65
C LEU A 199 -15.28 9.11 -2.25
N GLY A 200 -15.75 9.47 -3.44
CA GLY A 200 -16.89 8.81 -4.10
C GLY A 200 -16.60 7.34 -4.48
N GLY A 201 -15.33 7.04 -4.76
CA GLY A 201 -14.86 5.69 -5.07
C GLY A 201 -14.48 4.85 -3.84
N ALA A 202 -14.49 5.43 -2.64
CA ALA A 202 -14.03 4.78 -1.42
C ALA A 202 -14.93 3.60 -1.05
N LEU A 203 -14.30 2.44 -0.83
CA LEU A 203 -15.01 1.24 -0.39
C LEU A 203 -15.33 1.31 1.09
N TYR A 204 -16.46 0.70 1.47
CA TYR A 204 -16.66 0.24 2.83
C TYR A 204 -15.53 -0.73 3.20
N TRP A 205 -14.88 -0.53 4.34
CA TRP A 205 -13.68 -1.30 4.74
C TRP A 205 -13.88 -2.83 4.66
N ASN A 206 -15.06 -3.34 5.04
CA ASN A 206 -15.30 -4.78 5.02
C ASN A 206 -15.55 -5.31 3.60
N ASP A 207 -16.16 -4.50 2.71
CA ASP A 207 -16.29 -4.87 1.29
C ASP A 207 -14.90 -4.95 0.65
N PHE A 208 -13.98 -4.05 1.02
CA PHE A 208 -12.58 -4.16 0.62
C PHE A 208 -11.91 -5.45 1.13
N HIS A 209 -12.08 -5.82 2.40
CA HIS A 209 -11.55 -7.08 2.93
C HIS A 209 -12.06 -8.30 2.14
N GLN A 210 -13.35 -8.33 1.80
CA GLN A 210 -13.93 -9.39 0.98
C GLN A 210 -13.32 -9.40 -0.43
N LEU A 211 -13.15 -8.23 -1.05
CA LEU A 211 -12.57 -8.10 -2.39
C LEU A 211 -11.12 -8.58 -2.43
N ALA A 212 -10.31 -8.20 -1.42
CA ALA A 212 -8.93 -8.65 -1.28
C ALA A 212 -8.85 -10.18 -1.15
N LYS A 213 -9.73 -10.79 -0.34
CA LYS A 213 -9.82 -12.26 -0.21
C LYS A 213 -10.24 -12.93 -1.51
N GLN A 214 -11.19 -12.34 -2.25
CA GLN A 214 -11.58 -12.84 -3.58
C GLN A 214 -10.45 -12.77 -4.62
N ALA A 215 -9.51 -11.83 -4.46
CA ALA A 215 -8.31 -11.73 -5.29
C ALA A 215 -7.19 -12.70 -4.87
N GLY A 216 -7.32 -13.37 -3.71
CA GLY A 216 -6.34 -14.31 -3.17
C GLY A 216 -5.55 -13.81 -1.96
N PHE A 217 -5.72 -12.55 -1.54
CA PHE A 217 -5.10 -12.01 -0.33
C PHE A 217 -5.91 -12.40 0.91
N LEU A 218 -5.52 -13.51 1.55
CA LEU A 218 -6.35 -14.19 2.56
C LEU A 218 -6.43 -13.45 3.91
N ASP A 219 -5.43 -12.65 4.27
CA ASP A 219 -5.35 -11.94 5.56
C ASP A 219 -4.88 -10.47 5.38
N PRO A 220 -5.77 -9.55 4.99
CA PRO A 220 -5.47 -8.11 4.91
C PRO A 220 -5.12 -7.52 6.29
N ARG A 221 -3.98 -6.84 6.40
CA ARG A 221 -3.52 -6.22 7.66
C ARG A 221 -3.51 -4.70 7.57
N LEU A 222 -4.23 -4.05 8.49
CA LEU A 222 -4.22 -2.60 8.65
C LEU A 222 -2.96 -2.17 9.40
N VAL A 223 -2.12 -1.34 8.77
CA VAL A 223 -0.84 -0.88 9.33
C VAL A 223 -1.01 0.42 10.09
N THR A 224 -1.61 1.42 9.44
CA THR A 224 -1.93 2.73 10.03
C THR A 224 -3.25 3.23 9.45
N ASP A 225 -3.92 4.10 10.20
CA ASP A 225 -5.10 4.82 9.77
C ASP A 225 -5.14 6.21 10.41
N ARG A 226 -5.76 7.14 9.69
CA ARG A 226 -6.12 8.47 10.21
C ARG A 226 -7.50 8.87 9.72
N PRO A 227 -8.33 9.53 10.54
CA PRO A 227 -9.58 10.10 10.07
C PRO A 227 -9.31 11.19 9.02
N LEU A 228 -10.21 11.31 8.05
CA LEU A 228 -10.21 12.40 7.07
C LEU A 228 -11.37 13.36 7.33
N GLY A 229 -11.03 14.63 7.50
CA GLY A 229 -12.01 15.71 7.54
C GLY A 229 -12.44 16.13 6.14
N VAL A 230 -13.71 16.49 5.99
CA VAL A 230 -14.24 17.18 4.80
C VAL A 230 -14.59 18.59 5.24
N THR A 231 -13.81 19.56 4.76
CA THR A 231 -13.88 20.97 5.19
C THR A 231 -14.92 21.76 4.41
N ASP A 232 -15.32 21.29 3.22
CA ASP A 232 -16.39 21.89 2.42
C ASP A 232 -17.77 21.47 2.94
N GLU A 233 -18.56 22.44 3.40
CA GLU A 233 -19.89 22.21 3.99
C GLU A 233 -20.87 21.55 2.98
N ALA A 234 -20.80 21.94 1.70
CA ALA A 234 -21.69 21.39 0.69
C ALA A 234 -21.36 19.93 0.35
N LEU A 235 -20.07 19.55 0.43
CA LEU A 235 -19.65 18.15 0.33
C LEU A 235 -20.01 17.38 1.60
N ALA A 236 -19.82 17.97 2.79
CA ALA A 236 -20.18 17.33 4.06
C ALA A 236 -21.67 16.96 4.13
N ASP A 237 -22.55 17.85 3.67
CA ASP A 237 -23.99 17.60 3.60
C ASP A 237 -24.34 16.41 2.70
N LYS A 238 -23.66 16.28 1.56
CA LYS A 238 -23.85 15.14 0.64
C LYS A 238 -23.37 13.82 1.25
N LEU A 239 -22.30 13.86 2.05
CA LEU A 239 -21.70 12.68 2.68
C LEU A 239 -22.49 12.20 3.90
N GLY A 240 -23.27 13.09 4.52
CA GLY A 240 -24.09 12.78 5.68
C GLY A 240 -23.23 12.25 6.84
N ALA A 241 -23.62 11.10 7.40
CA ALA A 241 -22.91 10.49 8.53
C ALA A 241 -21.74 9.57 8.12
N ALA A 242 -21.37 9.52 6.84
CA ALA A 242 -20.24 8.72 6.39
C ALA A 242 -18.93 9.28 6.93
N ARG A 243 -18.10 8.41 7.51
CA ARG A 243 -16.75 8.78 7.98
C ARG A 243 -15.71 8.13 7.08
N PHE A 244 -14.67 8.90 6.78
CA PHE A 244 -13.59 8.50 5.90
C PHE A 244 -12.28 8.39 6.66
N PHE A 245 -11.46 7.44 6.24
CA PHE A 245 -10.16 7.15 6.82
C PHE A 245 -9.14 6.96 5.70
N SER A 246 -7.98 7.61 5.83
CA SER A 246 -6.81 7.24 5.04
C SER A 246 -6.14 6.09 5.77
N SER A 247 -6.06 4.94 5.13
CA SER A 247 -5.57 3.70 5.73
C SER A 247 -4.47 3.10 4.89
N THR A 248 -3.39 2.70 5.54
CA THR A 248 -2.33 1.90 4.93
C THR A 248 -2.56 0.43 5.23
N TYR A 249 -2.68 -0.38 4.18
CA TYR A 249 -2.82 -1.82 4.27
C TYR A 249 -1.58 -2.54 3.76
N ARG A 250 -1.37 -3.75 4.26
CA ARG A 250 -0.45 -4.72 3.68
C ARG A 250 -1.14 -6.06 3.43
N LEU A 251 -0.92 -6.62 2.26
CA LEU A 251 -1.52 -7.87 1.78
C LEU A 251 -0.40 -8.80 1.33
N PHE A 252 -0.22 -9.95 1.99
CA PHE A 252 0.81 -10.91 1.61
C PHE A 252 0.29 -11.96 0.63
N LYS A 253 1.12 -12.33 -0.35
CA LYS A 253 0.88 -13.51 -1.19
C LYS A 253 1.49 -14.74 -0.52
N LEU A 254 0.70 -15.40 0.32
CA LEU A 254 1.08 -16.61 1.03
C LEU A 254 -0.07 -17.62 0.99
N ALA A 255 0.19 -18.79 0.41
CA ALA A 255 -0.84 -19.81 0.20
C ALA A 255 -1.29 -20.50 1.50
N GLY A 256 -0.43 -20.49 2.54
CA GLY A 256 -0.71 -21.14 3.83
C GLY A 256 -1.44 -20.27 4.85
N LEU A 257 -1.93 -19.08 4.46
CA LEU A 257 -2.68 -18.22 5.38
C LEU A 257 -4.10 -18.75 5.56
N GLU A 258 -4.58 -18.69 6.79
CA GLU A 258 -5.91 -19.15 7.19
C GLU A 258 -6.88 -17.97 7.35
N PRO A 259 -8.20 -18.18 7.19
CA PRO A 259 -9.19 -17.10 7.33
C PRO A 259 -9.25 -16.48 8.73
N LEU A 260 -8.85 -17.25 9.75
CA LEU A 260 -8.82 -16.87 11.16
C LEU A 260 -7.39 -16.91 11.68
N CYS A 261 -7.14 -16.20 12.78
CA CYS A 261 -5.88 -16.31 13.50
C CYS A 261 -5.86 -17.62 14.31
N GLU A 262 -5.27 -18.68 13.77
CA GLU A 262 -5.11 -19.94 14.50
C GLU A 262 -3.86 -19.92 15.40
N ASP A 263 -3.97 -20.56 16.57
CA ASP A 263 -2.92 -20.68 17.57
C ASP A 263 -2.22 -22.03 17.47
N TYR A 264 -0.90 -21.98 17.32
CA TYR A 264 -0.02 -23.14 17.28
C TYR A 264 1.05 -23.08 18.39
N GLY A 265 0.89 -22.21 19.39
CA GLY A 265 1.85 -22.00 20.47
C GLY A 265 3.14 -21.33 20.01
N GLN A 266 3.05 -20.53 18.95
CA GLN A 266 4.20 -19.95 18.26
C GLN A 266 4.60 -18.59 18.84
N ALA A 267 5.89 -18.28 18.77
CA ALA A 267 6.43 -16.98 19.12
C ALA A 267 7.59 -16.59 18.20
N VAL A 268 7.89 -15.30 18.16
CA VAL A 268 9.00 -14.74 17.39
C VAL A 268 9.84 -13.80 18.27
N VAL A 269 11.10 -13.61 17.89
CA VAL A 269 11.99 -12.60 18.48
C VAL A 269 12.54 -11.74 17.35
N TYR A 270 12.29 -10.43 17.41
CA TYR A 270 12.89 -9.49 16.46
C TYR A 270 14.36 -9.26 16.80
N LYS A 271 15.27 -9.50 15.86
CA LYS A 271 16.72 -9.35 16.06
C LYS A 271 17.24 -7.93 15.86
N GLY A 272 16.46 -7.05 15.23
CA GLY A 272 16.95 -5.78 14.69
C GLY A 272 17.42 -5.92 13.23
N GLY A 273 18.01 -4.84 12.70
CA GLY A 273 18.66 -4.85 11.38
C GLY A 273 17.79 -4.38 10.21
N VAL A 274 16.53 -4.05 10.46
CA VAL A 274 15.69 -3.34 9.48
C VAL A 274 15.92 -1.85 9.66
N ALA A 275 16.35 -1.17 8.60
CA ALA A 275 16.57 0.28 8.62
C ALA A 275 15.29 1.03 9.03
N HIS A 276 15.44 2.04 9.88
CA HIS A 276 14.34 2.85 10.43
C HIS A 276 13.35 2.07 11.33
N SER A 277 13.76 0.89 11.81
CA SER A 277 12.98 0.01 12.67
C SER A 277 13.88 -0.66 13.72
N GLU A 278 14.92 0.02 14.18
CA GLU A 278 16.03 -0.56 14.96
C GLU A 278 15.61 -1.10 16.33
N HIS A 279 14.58 -0.51 16.93
CA HIS A 279 14.12 -0.82 18.29
C HIS A 279 12.88 -1.72 18.33
N ALA A 280 11.99 -1.58 17.36
CA ALA A 280 10.78 -2.38 17.25
C ALA A 280 10.39 -2.53 15.78
N PHE A 281 9.86 -3.69 15.43
CA PHE A 281 9.27 -3.97 14.13
C PHE A 281 7.75 -3.86 14.20
N VAL A 282 7.18 -2.93 13.43
CA VAL A 282 5.73 -2.78 13.30
C VAL A 282 5.28 -3.56 12.08
N LEU A 283 4.66 -4.72 12.29
CA LEU A 283 4.07 -5.49 11.20
C LEU A 283 2.73 -4.86 10.78
N ASP A 284 1.89 -4.53 11.75
CA ASP A 284 0.58 -3.91 11.56
C ASP A 284 0.14 -3.21 12.86
N LYS A 285 -1.08 -2.65 12.90
CA LYS A 285 -1.61 -1.89 14.05
C LYS A 285 -1.64 -2.68 15.37
N HIS A 286 -1.64 -4.02 15.30
CA HIS A 286 -1.73 -4.89 16.46
C HIS A 286 -0.40 -5.56 16.84
N HIS A 287 0.59 -5.53 15.96
CA HIS A 287 1.85 -6.25 16.12
C HIS A 287 3.05 -5.29 16.12
N VAL A 288 3.37 -4.78 17.32
CA VAL A 288 4.61 -4.02 17.59
C VAL A 288 5.58 -4.93 18.35
N ILE A 289 6.60 -5.41 17.66
CA ILE A 289 7.52 -6.44 18.15
C ILE A 289 8.85 -5.78 18.55
N GLU A 290 9.06 -5.60 19.85
CA GLU A 290 10.29 -5.02 20.40
C GLU A 290 11.50 -5.94 20.18
N ARG A 291 12.66 -5.33 19.88
CA ARG A 291 13.90 -6.06 19.65
C ARG A 291 14.31 -6.87 20.88
N GLY A 292 14.64 -8.14 20.69
CA GLY A 292 15.11 -9.05 21.72
C GLY A 292 14.03 -9.59 22.66
N LYS A 293 12.78 -9.16 22.51
CA LYS A 293 11.65 -9.65 23.31
C LYS A 293 10.94 -10.79 22.59
N VAL A 294 10.64 -11.86 23.33
CA VAL A 294 9.76 -12.94 22.84
C VAL A 294 8.35 -12.40 22.70
N PHE A 295 7.76 -12.57 21.52
CA PHE A 295 6.43 -12.07 21.18
C PHE A 295 5.57 -13.23 20.64
N PRO A 296 4.52 -13.66 21.36
CA PRO A 296 3.60 -14.68 20.88
C PRO A 296 2.84 -14.23 19.63
N VAL A 297 2.63 -15.14 18.69
CA VAL A 297 1.97 -14.85 17.41
C VAL A 297 1.07 -15.99 16.96
N CYS A 298 0.02 -15.66 16.21
CA CYS A 298 -0.78 -16.66 15.50
C CYS A 298 -0.02 -17.23 14.28
N GLY A 299 -0.54 -18.34 13.74
CA GLY A 299 0.01 -19.03 12.57
C GLY A 299 0.22 -18.11 11.37
N ASN A 300 -0.78 -17.28 11.04
CA ASN A 300 -0.67 -16.31 9.94
C ASN A 300 0.49 -15.33 10.13
N THR A 301 0.57 -14.69 11.30
CA THR A 301 1.64 -13.74 11.61
C THR A 301 3.01 -14.43 11.56
N TRP A 302 3.11 -15.66 12.08
CA TRP A 302 4.35 -16.44 11.98
C TRP A 302 4.77 -16.67 10.52
N ARG A 303 3.84 -17.06 9.63
CA ARG A 303 4.13 -17.22 8.19
C ARG A 303 4.50 -15.89 7.52
N MET A 304 3.79 -14.81 7.81
CA MET A 304 4.10 -13.47 7.28
C MET A 304 5.52 -13.02 7.62
N LEU A 305 6.05 -13.43 8.78
CA LEU A 305 7.43 -13.14 9.16
C LEU A 305 8.42 -14.17 8.62
N LYS A 306 8.07 -15.47 8.64
CA LYS A 306 8.98 -16.58 8.27
C LYS A 306 9.15 -16.75 6.76
N GLU A 307 8.07 -16.65 6.01
CA GLU A 307 7.97 -17.04 4.60
C GLU A 307 8.13 -15.83 3.66
N THR A 308 8.57 -14.68 4.19
CA THR A 308 8.76 -13.45 3.44
C THR A 308 10.19 -12.93 3.61
N ARG A 309 10.48 -11.78 3.00
CA ARG A 309 11.79 -11.11 3.13
C ARG A 309 12.17 -10.77 4.58
N PHE A 310 11.20 -10.77 5.50
CA PHE A 310 11.43 -10.45 6.91
C PHE A 310 12.13 -11.57 7.69
N SER A 311 12.12 -12.81 7.19
CA SER A 311 12.61 -14.01 7.90
C SER A 311 14.00 -13.84 8.52
N ARG A 312 14.91 -13.18 7.79
CA ARG A 312 16.30 -12.94 8.24
C ARG A 312 16.42 -12.08 9.50
N TYR A 313 15.40 -11.28 9.81
CA TYR A 313 15.38 -10.36 10.96
C TYR A 313 14.71 -10.94 12.20
N PHE A 314 14.22 -12.18 12.14
CA PHE A 314 13.52 -12.82 13.24
C PHE A 314 14.13 -14.18 13.59
N ASP A 315 14.02 -14.53 14.87
CA ASP A 315 14.12 -15.91 15.35
C ASP A 315 12.70 -16.43 15.62
N PHE A 316 12.52 -17.73 15.47
CA PHE A 316 11.21 -18.37 15.47
C PHE A 316 11.18 -19.50 16.49
N ILE A 317 10.12 -19.56 17.29
CA ILE A 317 9.89 -20.53 18.35
C ILE A 317 8.57 -21.26 18.05
N GLY A 318 8.57 -22.59 18.18
CA GLY A 318 7.43 -23.44 17.85
C GLY A 318 7.35 -23.81 16.36
N ASP A 319 6.37 -24.66 16.04
CA ASP A 319 6.05 -25.12 14.69
C ASP A 319 4.52 -25.28 14.54
N PHE A 320 4.05 -26.01 13.52
CA PHE A 320 2.61 -26.24 13.27
C PHE A 320 2.15 -27.64 13.72
N SER A 321 2.94 -28.36 14.53
CA SER A 321 2.65 -29.75 14.91
C SER A 321 1.47 -29.89 15.89
N GLN A 322 1.14 -28.85 16.65
CA GLN A 322 0.06 -28.84 17.63
C GLN A 322 -0.79 -27.58 17.49
N HIS A 323 -2.11 -27.78 17.36
CA HIS A 323 -3.10 -26.70 17.27
C HIS A 323 -3.81 -26.50 18.62
N TYR A 324 -3.97 -25.25 19.03
CA TYR A 324 -4.58 -24.85 20.30
C TYR A 324 -5.92 -24.12 20.16
N GLY A 325 -6.43 -23.99 18.92
CA GLY A 325 -7.65 -23.25 18.61
C GLY A 325 -7.38 -21.83 18.12
N VAL A 326 -8.33 -20.92 18.31
CA VAL A 326 -8.20 -19.53 17.86
C VAL A 326 -7.28 -18.75 18.79
N PHE A 327 -6.33 -18.01 18.21
CA PHE A 327 -5.40 -17.16 18.92
C PHE A 327 -6.13 -16.05 19.68
N ALA A 328 -5.80 -15.92 20.97
CA ALA A 328 -6.44 -14.96 21.86
C ALA A 328 -6.28 -13.51 21.34
N GLY A 329 -7.38 -12.74 21.37
CA GLY A 329 -7.38 -11.34 20.95
C GLY A 329 -7.68 -11.08 19.46
N CYS A 330 -7.87 -12.12 18.63
CA CYS A 330 -8.28 -11.96 17.22
C CYS A 330 -9.80 -11.81 17.00
N GLY A 331 -10.56 -11.34 18.01
CA GLY A 331 -11.96 -10.92 17.85
C GLY A 331 -12.99 -12.03 17.56
N THR A 332 -12.57 -13.29 17.46
CA THR A 332 -13.47 -14.43 17.29
C THR A 332 -13.53 -15.22 18.60
N ALA A 333 -14.71 -15.25 19.23
CA ALA A 333 -14.91 -16.03 20.45
C ALA A 333 -15.16 -17.51 20.11
N MET A 334 -14.70 -18.41 21.01
CA MET A 334 -15.06 -19.83 20.93
C MET A 334 -16.60 -19.96 20.99
N PRO A 335 -17.24 -20.66 20.04
CA PRO A 335 -18.71 -20.71 19.96
C PRO A 335 -19.34 -21.61 21.04
N TYR A 336 -18.54 -22.42 21.73
CA TYR A 336 -18.99 -23.32 22.78
C TYR A 336 -18.71 -22.71 24.15
N GLY A 337 -19.71 -22.71 25.03
CA GLY A 337 -19.51 -22.36 26.43
C GLY A 337 -18.67 -23.45 27.12
N THR A 338 -17.53 -23.06 27.70
CA THR A 338 -16.89 -23.89 28.73
C THR A 338 -17.79 -23.81 29.95
N GLY A 339 -18.71 -24.75 30.10
CA GLY A 339 -19.57 -24.83 31.29
C GLY A 339 -18.69 -24.66 32.52
N THR A 340 -18.92 -23.57 33.27
CA THR A 340 -18.34 -23.36 34.59
C THR A 340 -19.30 -23.89 35.64
#